data_AF-A0A162PXA8-F1
#
_entry.id   AF-A0A162PXA8-F1
#
_cell.length_a   1.000
_cell.length_b   1.000
_cell.length_c   1.000
_cell.angle_alpha   90.00
_cell.angle_beta   90.00
_cell.angle_gamma   90.00
#
_symmetry.space_group_name_H-M   'P 1'
#
loop_
_entity.id
_entity.type
_entity.pdbx_description
1 polymer ?
#
loop_
_entity_poly.entity_id
_entity_poly.type
_entity_poly.pdbx_seq_one_letter_code
_entity_poly.pdbx_strand_id
1 'polypeptide(L)'
;MHNLFLGTPKRMIETWTTMKKMKNNDLLAMQTVAATMILPSDYTKLKTKIGKGFSHMKADEWKSWVLVYSPVLLKPVLPSNMFNGWMHYVKACRILTKHTDIYKNSVNLVKIHMNQKSSPATCTCTSIFMTQFVILDPCMAIGSLVLRDTMVC
;
A
#
# COMPACT_ATOMS: atom_id res chain seq x y z
N MET A 1 7.08 22.65 -7.45
CA MET A 1 6.35 21.36 -7.30
C MET A 1 5.34 21.38 -6.13
N HIS A 2 4.85 22.55 -5.69
CA HIS A 2 3.97 22.62 -4.51
C HIS A 2 2.63 21.90 -4.72
N ASN A 3 2.00 22.05 -5.88
CA ASN A 3 0.72 21.40 -6.18
C ASN A 3 0.83 19.86 -6.27
N LEU A 4 1.99 19.33 -6.65
CA LEU A 4 2.22 17.89 -6.81
C LEU A 4 2.29 17.14 -5.48
N PHE A 5 2.79 17.75 -4.41
CA PHE A 5 2.87 17.06 -3.12
C PHE A 5 1.91 17.63 -2.08
N LEU A 6 1.50 18.89 -2.20
CA LEU A 6 0.59 19.51 -1.25
C LEU A 6 -0.83 19.64 -1.80
N GLY A 7 -0.99 20.27 -2.97
CA GLY A 7 -2.30 20.62 -3.52
C GLY A 7 -3.20 19.41 -3.80
N THR A 8 -2.78 18.54 -4.73
CA THR A 8 -3.59 17.37 -5.12
C THR A 8 -3.77 16.38 -3.98
N PRO A 9 -2.73 16.00 -3.20
CA PRO A 9 -2.89 15.05 -2.10
C PRO A 9 -3.86 15.54 -1.02
N LYS A 10 -3.79 16.83 -0.66
CA LYS A 10 -4.71 17.44 0.31
C LYS A 10 -6.15 17.36 -0.19
N ARG A 11 -6.41 17.78 -1.43
CA ARG A 11 -7.75 17.71 -2.04
C ARG A 11 -8.30 16.29 -2.11
N MET A 12 -7.45 15.29 -2.41
CA MET A 12 -7.89 13.89 -2.45
C MET A 12 -8.32 13.38 -1.08
N ILE A 13 -7.56 13.67 -0.02
CA ILE A 13 -7.92 13.29 1.35
C ILE A 13 -9.22 13.97 1.79
N GLU A 14 -9.36 15.28 1.52
CA GLU A 14 -10.59 16.03 1.80
C GLU A 14 -11.78 15.38 1.08
N THR A 15 -11.63 15.07 -0.21
CA THR A 15 -12.67 14.40 -1.02
C THR A 15 -13.05 13.05 -0.44
N TRP A 16 -12.09 12.18 -0.11
CA TRP A 16 -12.36 10.85 0.44
C TRP A 16 -13.02 10.91 1.82
N THR A 17 -12.68 11.92 2.62
CA THR A 17 -13.29 12.17 3.92
C THR A 17 -14.75 12.64 3.75
N THR A 18 -15.00 13.60 2.86
CA THR A 18 -16.36 14.09 2.53
C THR A 18 -17.24 12.98 1.96
N MET A 19 -16.69 12.11 1.12
CA MET A 19 -17.41 10.94 0.57
C MET A 19 -17.60 9.81 1.60
N LYS A 20 -17.14 9.97 2.85
CA LYS A 20 -17.16 8.96 3.93
C LYS A 20 -16.51 7.62 3.52
N LYS A 21 -15.52 7.68 2.62
CA LYS A 21 -14.71 6.51 2.21
C LYS A 21 -13.53 6.25 3.14
N MET A 22 -13.21 7.23 3.99
CA MET A 22 -12.21 7.14 5.05
C MET A 22 -12.86 7.62 6.34
N LYS A 23 -13.01 6.73 7.33
CA LYS A 23 -13.62 7.05 8.63
C LYS A 23 -12.53 7.39 9.65
N ASN A 24 -12.93 8.00 10.77
CA ASN A 24 -12.01 8.34 11.86
C ASN A 24 -11.28 7.11 12.43
N ASN A 25 -11.96 5.96 12.53
CA ASN A 25 -11.32 4.71 12.98
C ASN A 25 -10.22 4.26 12.01
N ASP A 26 -10.42 4.45 10.70
CA ASP A 26 -9.41 4.13 9.68
C ASP A 26 -8.21 5.07 9.82
N LEU A 27 -8.42 6.36 10.08
CA LEU A 27 -7.35 7.33 10.35
C LEU A 27 -6.51 6.94 11.58
N LEU A 28 -7.17 6.46 12.65
CA LEU A 28 -6.48 5.98 13.84
C LEU A 28 -5.67 4.70 13.56
N ALA A 29 -6.24 3.75 12.83
CA ALA A 29 -5.53 2.54 12.43
C ALA A 29 -4.30 2.86 11.57
N MET A 30 -4.46 3.75 10.58
CA MET A 30 -3.35 4.23 9.75
C MET A 30 -2.27 4.92 10.58
N GLN A 31 -2.64 5.70 11.60
CA GLN A 31 -1.67 6.35 12.50
C GLN A 31 -0.79 5.32 13.24
N THR A 32 -1.40 4.24 13.73
CA THR A 32 -0.70 3.16 14.42
C THR A 32 0.27 2.45 13.48
N VAL A 33 -0.16 2.13 12.26
CA VAL A 33 0.70 1.49 11.25
C VAL A 33 1.84 2.44 10.86
N ALA A 34 1.54 3.72 10.60
CA ALA A 34 2.54 4.73 10.22
C ALA A 34 3.63 4.91 11.28
N ALA A 35 3.29 4.80 12.57
CA ALA A 35 4.25 4.91 13.66
C ALA A 35 5.32 3.79 13.63
N THR A 36 4.96 2.62 13.08
CA THR A 36 5.84 1.45 12.98
C THR A 36 6.64 1.38 11.67
N MET A 37 6.34 2.25 10.70
CA MET A 37 7.05 2.25 9.42
C MET A 37 8.46 2.82 9.57
N ILE A 38 9.43 2.08 9.03
CA ILE A 38 10.82 2.54 8.89
C ILE A 38 10.93 3.24 7.53
N LEU A 39 11.41 4.48 7.54
CA LEU A 39 11.62 5.28 6.34
C LEU A 39 13.10 5.28 5.95
N PRO A 40 13.43 5.28 4.65
CA PRO A 40 14.77 5.62 4.18
C PRO A 40 15.18 7.03 4.65
N SER A 41 16.48 7.28 4.75
CA SER A 41 17.07 8.54 5.20
C SER A 41 16.53 9.78 4.48
N ASP A 42 16.16 9.62 3.22
CA ASP A 42 15.79 10.72 2.33
C ASP A 42 14.32 11.16 2.49
N TYR A 43 13.57 10.51 3.38
CA TYR A 43 12.17 10.81 3.63
C TYR A 43 11.95 11.33 5.05
N THR A 44 11.02 12.27 5.15
CA THR A 44 10.66 12.90 6.41
C THR A 44 9.56 12.10 7.12
N LYS A 45 9.83 11.68 8.35
CA LYS A 45 8.82 11.05 9.22
C LYS A 45 7.69 12.04 9.52
N LEU A 46 6.46 11.56 9.49
CA LEU A 46 5.28 12.35 9.85
C LEU A 46 5.34 12.73 11.34
N LYS A 47 5.41 14.03 11.63
CA LYS A 47 5.30 14.60 12.98
C LYS A 47 3.85 14.89 13.35
N THR A 48 3.03 15.21 12.35
CA THR A 48 1.61 15.51 12.53
C THR A 48 0.79 14.22 12.62
N LYS A 49 -0.21 14.19 13.51
CA LYS A 49 -1.12 13.05 13.66
C LYS A 49 -2.09 12.99 12.47
N ILE A 50 -2.06 11.89 11.71
CA ILE A 50 -3.03 11.50 10.68
C ILE A 50 -4.46 11.58 11.21
N GLY A 51 -4.69 11.14 12.46
CA GLY A 51 -5.99 11.20 13.13
C GLY A 51 -6.58 12.61 13.33
N LYS A 52 -5.78 13.68 13.15
CA LYS A 52 -6.25 15.08 13.20
C LYS A 52 -6.52 15.68 11.82
N GLY A 53 -6.66 14.84 10.78
CA GLY A 53 -7.10 15.29 9.46
C GLY A 53 -6.05 16.05 8.65
N PHE A 54 -4.76 15.74 8.81
CA PHE A 54 -3.67 16.23 7.95
C PHE A 54 -3.45 17.76 7.90
N SER A 55 -4.12 18.52 8.76
CA SER A 55 -4.25 19.99 8.68
C SER A 55 -2.95 20.80 8.84
N HIS A 56 -1.87 20.18 9.32
CA HIS A 56 -0.62 20.88 9.67
C HIS A 56 0.65 20.22 9.11
N MET A 57 0.52 19.37 8.10
CA MET A 57 1.67 18.72 7.49
C MET A 57 2.49 19.69 6.63
N LYS A 58 3.83 19.64 6.80
CA LYS A 58 4.80 20.39 6.00
C LYS A 58 5.02 19.74 4.62
N ALA A 59 5.61 20.50 3.70
CA ALA A 59 5.84 20.05 2.32
C ALA A 59 6.61 18.72 2.22
N ASP A 60 7.65 18.52 3.04
CA ASP A 60 8.45 17.28 3.01
C ASP A 60 7.72 16.08 3.62
N GLU A 61 6.85 16.34 4.61
CA GLU A 61 5.96 15.32 5.18
C GLU A 61 4.93 14.89 4.13
N TRP A 62 4.37 15.84 3.38
CA TRP A 62 3.47 15.59 2.26
C TRP A 62 4.14 14.79 1.13
N LYS A 63 5.39 15.11 0.79
CA LYS A 63 6.20 14.33 -0.17
C LYS A 63 6.33 12.88 0.31
N SER A 64 6.69 12.69 1.58
CA SER A 64 6.84 11.37 2.20
C SER A 64 5.50 10.62 2.27
N TRP A 65 4.41 11.33 2.53
CA TRP A 65 3.07 10.78 2.49
C TRP A 65 2.70 10.21 1.12
N VAL A 66 2.86 11.00 0.06
CA VAL A 66 2.53 10.56 -1.31
C VAL A 66 3.40 9.36 -1.71
N LEU A 67 4.71 9.43 -1.48
CA LEU A 67 5.64 8.46 -2.04
C LEU A 67 5.78 7.17 -1.22
N VAL A 68 5.62 7.24 0.11
CA VAL A 68 5.92 6.12 1.02
C VAL A 68 4.71 5.65 1.82
N TYR A 69 4.04 6.56 2.53
CA TYR A 69 2.97 6.16 3.46
C TYR A 69 1.68 5.79 2.73
N SER A 70 1.18 6.65 1.86
CA SER A 70 -0.14 6.48 1.22
C SER A 70 -0.30 5.19 0.42
N PRO A 71 0.71 4.65 -0.31
CA PRO A 71 0.58 3.35 -0.98
C PRO A 71 0.36 2.17 -0.03
N VAL A 72 0.81 2.29 1.22
CA VAL A 72 0.70 1.24 2.24
C VAL A 72 -0.57 1.46 3.05
N LEU A 73 -0.77 2.67 3.56
CA LEU A 73 -1.83 3.00 4.50
C LEU A 73 -3.21 3.09 3.86
N LEU A 74 -3.31 3.49 2.58
CA LEU A 74 -4.60 3.62 1.91
C LEU A 74 -5.13 2.30 1.34
N LYS A 75 -4.26 1.30 1.14
CA LYS A 75 -4.62 0.00 0.57
C LYS A 75 -5.75 -0.71 1.33
N PRO A 76 -5.74 -0.79 2.68
CA PRO A 76 -6.84 -1.41 3.42
C PRO A 76 -8.06 -0.49 3.62
N VAL A 77 -7.94 0.81 3.31
CA VAL A 77 -8.97 1.82 3.63
C VAL A 77 -9.85 2.14 2.43
N LEU A 78 -9.24 2.30 1.25
CA LEU A 78 -9.95 2.76 0.06
C LEU A 78 -10.49 1.60 -0.78
N PRO A 79 -11.65 1.77 -1.43
CA PRO A 79 -12.10 0.87 -2.49
C PRO A 79 -11.04 0.72 -3.59
N SER A 80 -10.96 -0.47 -4.17
CA SER A 80 -9.90 -0.85 -5.13
C SER A 80 -9.80 0.11 -6.33
N ASN A 81 -10.94 0.54 -6.89
CA ASN A 81 -10.99 1.49 -8.00
C ASN A 81 -10.35 2.84 -7.65
N MET A 82 -10.64 3.39 -6.46
CA MET A 82 -10.09 4.66 -6.00
C MET A 82 -8.61 4.54 -5.65
N PHE A 83 -8.23 3.45 -4.98
CA PHE A 83 -6.85 3.16 -4.66
C PHE A 83 -5.99 2.99 -5.91
N ASN A 84 -6.49 2.28 -6.93
CA ASN A 84 -5.80 2.12 -8.20
C ASN A 84 -5.57 3.47 -8.89
N GLY A 85 -6.58 4.35 -8.92
CA GLY A 85 -6.42 5.72 -9.42
C GLY A 85 -5.34 6.50 -8.67
N TRP A 86 -5.34 6.42 -7.33
CA TRP A 86 -4.28 7.03 -6.52
C TRP A 86 -2.89 6.45 -6.81
N MET A 87 -2.77 5.15 -7.05
CA MET A 87 -1.48 4.52 -7.37
C MET A 87 -0.91 5.00 -8.71
N HIS A 88 -1.74 5.33 -9.70
CA HIS A 88 -1.28 5.96 -10.94
C HIS A 88 -0.70 7.35 -10.68
N TYR A 89 -1.38 8.14 -9.84
CA TYR A 89 -0.89 9.43 -9.39
C TYR A 89 0.47 9.32 -8.69
N VAL A 90 0.61 8.39 -7.74
CA VAL A 90 1.88 8.14 -7.04
C VAL A 90 2.98 7.71 -8.00
N LYS A 91 2.66 6.85 -8.99
CA LYS A 91 3.61 6.44 -10.04
C LYS A 91 4.09 7.64 -10.86
N ALA A 92 3.19 8.52 -11.26
CA ALA A 92 3.55 9.76 -11.97
C ALA A 92 4.47 10.64 -11.11
N CYS A 93 4.16 10.82 -9.82
CA CYS A 93 5.01 11.59 -8.90
C CYS A 93 6.44 11.02 -8.79
N ARG A 94 6.61 9.70 -8.77
CA ARG A 94 7.95 9.07 -8.75
C ARG A 94 8.75 9.34 -10.01
N ILE A 95 8.10 9.24 -11.18
CA ILE A 95 8.73 9.50 -12.48
C ILE A 95 9.18 10.97 -12.53
N LEU A 96 8.29 11.90 -12.18
CA LEU A 96 8.57 13.34 -12.19
C LEU A 96 9.68 13.75 -11.20
N THR A 97 9.86 12.99 -10.12
CA THR A 97 10.91 13.26 -9.12
C THR A 97 12.17 12.43 -9.30
N LYS A 98 12.31 11.68 -10.39
CA LYS A 98 13.43 10.77 -10.67
C LYS A 98 13.72 9.80 -9.50
N HIS A 99 12.71 9.46 -8.70
CA HIS A 99 12.82 8.59 -7.52
C HIS A 99 12.64 7.11 -7.90
N THR A 100 13.14 6.70 -9.07
CA THR A 100 12.85 5.39 -9.68
C THR A 100 13.52 4.22 -8.96
N ASP A 101 14.62 4.43 -8.23
CA ASP A 101 15.43 3.31 -7.72
C ASP A 101 15.26 3.04 -6.21
N ILE A 102 15.02 4.06 -5.38
CA ILE A 102 14.89 3.92 -3.92
C ILE A 102 13.59 3.18 -3.51
N TYR A 103 12.51 3.33 -4.30
CA TYR A 103 11.19 2.81 -3.92
C TYR A 103 11.08 1.28 -3.98
N LYS A 104 11.72 0.62 -4.95
CA LYS A 104 11.68 -0.86 -5.06
C LYS A 104 12.25 -1.52 -3.81
N ASN A 105 13.37 -1.01 -3.29
CA ASN A 105 14.00 -1.53 -2.08
C ASN A 105 13.18 -1.21 -0.82
N SER A 106 12.68 0.03 -0.70
CA SER A 106 11.92 0.50 0.47
C SER A 106 10.59 -0.25 0.66
N VAL A 107 9.87 -0.54 -0.43
CA VAL A 107 8.61 -1.31 -0.37
C VAL A 107 8.86 -2.75 0.02
N ASN A 108 9.93 -3.36 -0.49
CA ASN A 108 10.28 -4.73 -0.11
C ASN A 108 10.63 -4.79 1.37
N LEU A 109 11.35 -3.80 1.93
CA LEU A 109 11.62 -3.71 3.37
C LEU A 109 10.36 -3.53 4.20
N VAL A 110 9.44 -2.64 3.80
CA VAL A 110 8.15 -2.47 4.49
C VAL A 110 7.31 -3.74 4.41
N LYS A 111 7.25 -4.41 3.25
CA LYS A 111 6.52 -5.68 3.09
C LYS A 111 7.13 -6.81 3.92
N ILE A 112 8.46 -6.94 3.94
CA ILE A 112 9.18 -7.93 4.75
C ILE A 112 8.87 -7.72 6.24
N HIS A 113 8.92 -6.48 6.74
CA HIS A 113 8.62 -6.21 8.14
C HIS A 113 7.14 -6.43 8.50
N MET A 114 6.20 -6.07 7.62
CA MET A 114 4.77 -6.34 7.84
C MET A 114 4.48 -7.85 7.85
N ASN A 115 5.16 -8.64 7.01
CA ASN A 115 5.04 -10.11 6.99
C ASN A 115 5.78 -10.81 8.15
N GLN A 116 6.81 -10.20 8.73
CA GLN A 116 7.48 -10.74 9.92
C GLN A 116 6.70 -10.50 11.22
N LYS A 117 5.72 -9.58 11.23
CA LYS A 117 4.92 -9.25 12.43
C LYS A 117 3.73 -10.21 12.65
N SER A 118 3.45 -11.11 11.72
CA SER A 118 2.61 -12.29 11.95
C SER A 118 3.49 -13.43 12.48
N SER A 119 3.83 -13.41 13.76
CA SER A 119 4.31 -14.62 14.44
C SER A 119 3.12 -15.53 14.72
N PRO A 120 3.14 -16.82 14.35
CA PRO A 120 2.15 -17.77 14.82
C PRO A 120 2.51 -18.13 16.26
N ALA A 121 1.70 -17.69 17.21
CA ALA A 121 1.65 -18.36 18.49
C ALA A 121 1.04 -19.74 18.28
N THR A 122 1.92 -20.74 18.39
CA THR A 122 1.69 -22.15 18.75
C THR A 122 1.32 -23.18 17.68
N CYS A 123 2.03 -24.30 17.83
CA CYS A 123 1.75 -25.69 17.44
C CYS A 123 2.20 -26.16 16.06
N THR A 124 3.35 -26.84 16.11
CA THR A 124 3.91 -27.81 15.17
C THR A 124 2.90 -28.89 14.75
N CYS A 125 2.68 -29.07 13.44
CA CYS A 125 2.58 -30.39 12.80
C CYS A 125 2.63 -30.24 11.27
N THR A 126 3.77 -30.66 10.70
CA THR A 126 4.00 -31.24 9.36
C THR A 126 3.32 -30.67 8.10
N SER A 127 4.18 -30.18 7.20
CA SER A 127 4.17 -30.42 5.74
C SER A 127 2.88 -30.13 4.95
N ILE A 128 2.86 -29.05 4.17
CA ILE A 128 2.59 -29.06 2.71
C ILE A 128 3.23 -27.80 2.10
N PHE A 129 4.01 -28.01 1.04
CA PHE A 129 4.79 -27.00 0.30
C PHE A 129 3.90 -25.94 -0.37
N MET A 130 4.51 -24.75 -0.52
CA MET A 130 4.00 -23.52 -1.13
C MET A 130 3.14 -23.72 -2.39
N THR A 131 1.91 -23.21 -2.35
CA THR A 131 1.17 -22.81 -3.55
C THR A 131 1.77 -21.51 -4.09
N GLN A 132 2.55 -21.62 -5.16
CA GLN A 132 3.06 -20.49 -5.94
C GLN A 132 1.88 -19.84 -6.70
N PHE A 133 1.42 -18.68 -6.23
CA PHE A 133 0.48 -17.85 -6.99
C PHE A 133 1.27 -17.14 -8.11
N VAL A 134 1.32 -17.78 -9.29
CA VAL A 134 1.82 -17.17 -10.53
C VAL A 134 0.68 -16.38 -11.18
N ILE A 135 0.96 -15.11 -11.47
CA ILE A 135 0.13 -14.23 -12.28
C ILE A 135 0.03 -14.80 -13.70
N LEU A 136 -1.19 -15.02 -14.20
CA LEU A 136 -1.56 -14.97 -15.61
C LEU A 136 -3.10 -14.99 -15.74
N ASP A 137 -3.72 -13.81 -15.81
CA ASP A 137 -4.98 -13.66 -16.53
C ASP A 137 -4.64 -13.58 -18.02
N PRO A 138 -4.97 -14.63 -18.80
CA PRO A 138 -5.78 -14.40 -19.98
C PRO A 138 -6.75 -15.57 -20.20
N CYS A 139 -8.04 -15.36 -19.97
CA CYS A 139 -9.05 -16.32 -20.41
C CYS A 139 -10.22 -15.59 -21.09
N MET A 140 -9.98 -15.15 -22.32
CA MET A 140 -10.95 -15.36 -23.40
C MET A 140 -10.62 -16.72 -24.04
N ALA A 141 -11.61 -17.62 -24.01
CA ALA A 141 -11.90 -18.76 -24.87
C ALA A 141 -10.76 -19.45 -25.67
N ILE A 142 -10.67 -20.78 -25.55
CA ILE A 142 -10.97 -21.79 -26.60
C ILE A 142 -10.46 -23.18 -26.15
N GLY A 143 -11.31 -24.21 -26.27
CA GLY A 143 -10.90 -25.51 -26.80
C GLY A 143 -10.40 -26.58 -25.82
N SER A 144 -11.17 -27.66 -25.76
CA SER A 144 -10.92 -28.95 -25.11
C SER A 144 -9.50 -29.52 -25.22
N LEU A 145 -9.00 -30.15 -24.15
CA LEU A 145 -8.39 -31.48 -24.26
C LEU A 145 -8.45 -32.24 -22.92
N VAL A 146 -8.95 -33.47 -23.04
CA VAL A 146 -9.08 -34.51 -22.04
C VAL A 146 -7.70 -35.00 -21.60
N LEU A 147 -7.48 -35.20 -20.30
CA LEU A 147 -6.72 -36.33 -19.78
C LEU A 147 -7.05 -36.60 -18.32
N ARG A 148 -7.50 -37.84 -18.10
CA ARG A 148 -7.71 -38.49 -16.82
C ARG A 148 -6.36 -38.65 -16.14
N ASP A 149 -6.31 -38.60 -14.82
CA ASP A 149 -5.77 -39.72 -14.07
C ASP A 149 -6.30 -39.77 -12.64
N THR A 150 -6.49 -41.00 -12.20
CA THR A 150 -7.17 -41.49 -11.02
C THR A 150 -6.11 -41.96 -10.03
N MET A 151 -6.25 -41.65 -8.73
CA MET A 151 -5.71 -42.44 -7.59
C MET A 151 -6.23 -41.74 -6.31
N VAL A 152 -7.25 -42.24 -5.62
CA VAL A 152 -7.34 -43.44 -4.75
C VAL A 152 -6.47 -43.31 -3.49
N CYS A 153 -7.20 -43.12 -2.37
CA CYS A 153 -6.89 -43.23 -0.93
C CYS A 153 -5.66 -42.49 -0.37
#